data_AF-A0A023D8Q3-F1
#
_entry.id   AF-A0A023D8Q3-F1
#
_cell.length_a   1.000
_cell.length_b   1.000
_cell.length_c   1.000
_cell.angle_alpha   90.00
_cell.angle_beta   90.00
_cell.angle_gamma   90.00
#
_symmetry.space_group_name_H-M   'P 1'
#
loop_
_entity.id
_entity.type
_entity.pdbx_description
1 polymer ?
#
loop_
_entity_poly.entity_id
_entity_poly.type
_entity_poly.pdbx_seq_one_letter_code
_entity_poly.pdbx_strand_id
1 'polypeptide(L)'
;MDSREALYVGVDSDGGVLKRPMSPHLDVYRFRLSMALSIANRISGVLSAGGFGLAVMWLGALASGPKSFGRARCLSHSLAGRAVTAGWLVATVYHLVGGVRHLIWDDVHRFEKSEINRDGRTSLIVTGGISAVLTGALCVLGGARARKARRTALKTAK
;
A
#
# COMPACT_ATOMS: atom_id res chain seq x y z
N MET A 1 -2.90 3.99 -39.13
CA MET A 1 -3.87 3.47 -38.15
C MET A 1 -3.12 2.77 -37.03
N ASP A 2 -3.53 2.93 -35.77
CA ASP A 2 -3.05 2.06 -34.69
C ASP A 2 -3.49 0.62 -35.00
N SER A 3 -2.57 -0.34 -34.88
CA SER A 3 -2.83 -1.78 -35.02
C SER A 3 -4.02 -2.27 -34.18
N ARG A 4 -4.31 -1.62 -33.05
CA ARG A 4 -5.46 -1.94 -32.19
C ARG A 4 -6.79 -1.56 -32.81
N GLU A 5 -6.85 -0.42 -33.49
CA GLU A 5 -8.08 0.05 -34.14
C GLU A 5 -8.46 -0.83 -35.34
N ALA A 6 -7.49 -1.52 -35.96
CA ALA A 6 -7.75 -2.46 -37.06
C ALA A 6 -8.65 -3.64 -36.65
N LEU A 7 -8.63 -4.07 -35.39
CA LEU A 7 -9.51 -5.13 -34.87
C LEU A 7 -10.95 -4.64 -34.63
N TYR A 8 -11.13 -3.33 -34.45
CA TYR A 8 -12.43 -2.70 -34.22
C TYR A 8 -13.10 -2.25 -35.52
N VAL A 9 -12.42 -2.31 -36.66
CA VAL A 9 -13.04 -2.07 -37.96
C VAL A 9 -13.67 -3.36 -38.46
N GLY A 10 -14.99 -3.38 -38.53
CA GLY A 10 -15.77 -4.41 -39.20
C GLY A 10 -16.43 -3.86 -40.46
N VAL A 11 -17.00 -4.78 -41.25
CA VAL A 11 -17.91 -4.47 -42.35
C VAL A 11 -19.30 -4.94 -41.92
N ASP A 12 -20.32 -4.12 -42.09
CA ASP A 12 -21.72 -4.53 -41.89
C ASP A 12 -22.20 -5.42 -43.06
N SER A 13 -23.44 -5.91 -42.97
CA SER A 13 -24.02 -6.78 -44.01
C SER A 13 -24.23 -6.06 -45.35
N ASP A 14 -24.25 -4.73 -45.36
CA ASP A 14 -24.47 -3.87 -46.55
C ASP A 14 -23.14 -3.38 -47.16
N GLY A 15 -21.99 -3.77 -46.59
CA GLY A 15 -20.66 -3.37 -47.05
C GLY A 15 -20.12 -2.08 -46.43
N GLY A 16 -20.84 -1.47 -45.48
CA GLY A 16 -20.45 -0.27 -44.75
C GLY A 16 -19.39 -0.53 -43.68
N VAL A 17 -18.54 0.46 -43.43
CA VAL A 17 -17.49 0.38 -42.40
C VAL A 17 -18.09 0.71 -41.02
N LEU A 18 -18.05 -0.26 -40.11
CA LEU A 18 -18.59 -0.17 -38.74
C LEU A 18 -17.46 -0.26 -37.71
N LYS A 19 -17.54 0.56 -36.65
CA LYS A 19 -16.73 0.37 -35.44
C LYS A 19 -17.41 -0.63 -34.51
N ARG A 20 -16.82 -1.81 -34.33
CA ARG A 20 -17.32 -2.85 -33.42
C ARG A 20 -17.28 -2.34 -31.97
N PRO A 21 -18.37 -2.48 -31.20
CA PRO A 21 -18.37 -2.11 -29.79
C PRO A 21 -17.47 -3.04 -28.98
N MET A 22 -16.87 -2.51 -27.92
CA MET A 22 -16.12 -3.33 -26.96
C MET A 22 -17.09 -4.14 -26.11
N SER A 23 -16.83 -5.44 -25.95
CA SER A 23 -17.64 -6.29 -25.08
C SER A 23 -17.58 -5.79 -23.62
N PRO A 24 -18.68 -5.87 -22.85
CA PRO A 24 -18.66 -5.58 -21.42
C PRO A 24 -17.62 -6.44 -20.69
N HIS A 25 -16.90 -5.85 -19.74
CA HIS A 25 -15.78 -6.52 -19.06
C HIS A 25 -15.86 -6.31 -17.54
N LEU A 26 -15.37 -5.18 -16.99
CA LEU A 26 -15.32 -4.98 -15.54
C LEU A 26 -16.72 -4.96 -14.89
N ASP A 27 -17.72 -4.41 -15.58
CA ASP A 27 -19.07 -4.24 -15.03
C ASP A 27 -19.83 -5.55 -14.87
N VAL A 28 -19.50 -6.56 -15.68
CA VAL A 28 -20.18 -7.88 -15.68
C VAL A 28 -19.37 -8.97 -14.99
N TYR A 29 -18.09 -8.74 -14.72
CA TYR A 29 -17.21 -9.77 -14.17
C TYR A 29 -17.41 -9.94 -12.65
N ARG A 30 -17.59 -11.19 -12.19
CA ARG A 30 -17.75 -11.49 -10.77
C ARG A 30 -16.46 -11.23 -10.00
N PHE A 31 -16.50 -10.28 -9.07
CA PHE A 31 -15.36 -9.93 -8.23
C PHE A 31 -14.91 -11.10 -7.34
N ARG A 32 -13.59 -11.33 -7.25
CA ARG A 32 -12.95 -12.41 -6.49
C ARG A 32 -11.85 -11.85 -5.62
N LEU A 33 -11.59 -12.52 -4.49
CA LEU A 33 -10.56 -12.10 -3.54
C LEU A 33 -9.17 -12.00 -4.19
N SER A 34 -8.79 -12.95 -5.04
CA SER A 34 -7.49 -12.93 -5.72
C SER A 34 -7.29 -11.66 -6.57
N MET A 35 -8.33 -11.19 -7.25
CA MET A 35 -8.29 -9.93 -8.01
C MET A 35 -8.16 -8.72 -7.09
N ALA A 36 -8.95 -8.67 -6.01
CA ALA A 36 -8.88 -7.62 -5.02
C ALA A 36 -7.45 -7.50 -4.44
N LEU A 37 -6.85 -8.63 -4.09
CA LEU A 37 -5.49 -8.67 -3.55
C LEU A 37 -4.44 -8.25 -4.58
N SER A 38 -4.63 -8.59 -5.86
CA SER A 38 -3.73 -8.14 -6.93
C SER A 38 -3.78 -6.62 -7.12
N ILE A 39 -5.00 -6.05 -7.18
CA ILE A 39 -5.21 -4.60 -7.30
C ILE A 39 -4.63 -3.88 -6.08
N ALA A 40 -4.91 -4.37 -4.88
CA ALA A 40 -4.36 -3.84 -3.64
C ALA A 40 -2.83 -3.92 -3.60
N ASN A 41 -2.21 -4.97 -4.17
CA ASN A 41 -0.75 -5.07 -4.24
C ASN A 41 -0.13 -3.99 -5.13
N ARG A 42 -0.81 -3.62 -6.22
CA ARG A 42 -0.38 -2.50 -7.08
C ARG A 42 -0.52 -1.15 -6.37
N ILE A 43 -1.68 -0.90 -5.75
CA ILE A 43 -1.94 0.34 -5.02
C ILE A 43 -0.95 0.50 -3.87
N SER A 44 -0.75 -0.55 -3.06
CA SER A 44 0.20 -0.53 -1.94
C SER A 44 1.64 -0.31 -2.39
N GLY A 45 2.05 -0.82 -3.55
CA GLY A 45 3.36 -0.53 -4.14
C GLY A 45 3.55 0.95 -4.44
N VAL A 46 2.56 1.60 -5.06
CA VAL A 46 2.58 3.05 -5.33
C VAL A 46 2.61 3.85 -4.01
N LEU A 47 1.79 3.47 -3.04
CA LEU A 47 1.78 4.13 -1.73
C LEU A 47 3.10 3.95 -0.97
N SER A 48 3.71 2.77 -1.07
CA SER A 48 5.01 2.47 -0.45
C SER A 48 6.12 3.33 -1.06
N ALA A 49 6.18 3.41 -2.40
CA ALA A 49 7.12 4.28 -3.12
C ALA A 49 6.92 5.77 -2.76
N GLY A 50 5.67 6.24 -2.71
CA GLY A 50 5.35 7.61 -2.31
C GLY A 50 5.81 7.93 -0.87
N GLY A 51 5.62 6.99 0.06
CA GLY A 51 6.07 7.17 1.44
C GLY A 51 7.60 7.13 1.61
N PHE A 52 8.35 6.45 0.75
CA PHE A 52 9.81 6.61 0.70
C PHE A 52 10.21 8.05 0.34
N GLY A 53 9.47 8.71 -0.57
CA GLY A 53 9.65 10.14 -0.84
C GLY A 53 9.43 11.01 0.40
N LEU A 54 8.39 10.72 1.20
CA LEU A 54 8.17 11.39 2.49
C LEU A 54 9.34 11.17 3.46
N ALA A 55 9.88 9.95 3.53
CA ALA A 55 11.03 9.63 4.37
C ALA A 55 12.28 10.40 3.96
N VAL A 56 12.54 10.51 2.65
CA VAL A 56 13.64 11.34 2.12
C VAL A 56 13.48 12.80 2.50
N MET A 57 12.28 13.37 2.37
CA MET A 57 12.02 14.75 2.80
C MET A 57 12.22 14.95 4.31
N TRP A 58 11.83 13.96 5.12
CA TRP A 58 12.04 13.98 6.57
C TRP A 58 13.53 13.96 6.93
N LEU A 59 14.32 13.10 6.26
CA LEU A 59 15.77 13.04 6.43
C LEU A 59 16.46 14.32 5.91
N GLY A 60 15.97 14.90 4.82
CA GLY A 60 16.44 16.20 4.32
C GLY A 60 16.19 17.33 5.34
N ALA A 61 15.04 17.32 6.01
CA ALA A 61 14.76 18.27 7.10
C ALA A 61 15.68 18.08 8.31
N LEU A 62 16.04 16.83 8.63
CA LEU A 62 17.04 16.51 9.66
C LEU A 62 18.42 17.08 9.29
N ALA A 63 18.87 16.90 8.04
CA ALA A 63 20.15 17.41 7.57
C ALA A 63 20.19 18.95 7.47
N SER A 64 19.06 19.61 7.24
CA SER A 64 18.94 21.07 7.11
C SER A 64 19.02 21.84 8.43
N GLY A 65 19.18 21.15 9.56
CA GLY A 65 19.40 21.76 10.87
C GLY A 65 18.15 21.87 11.75
N PRO A 66 18.32 22.37 13.00
CA PRO A 66 17.34 22.19 14.07
C PRO A 66 15.97 22.79 13.81
N LYS A 67 15.91 23.97 13.15
CA LYS A 67 14.64 24.65 12.85
C LYS A 67 13.80 23.88 11.84
N SER A 68 14.42 23.38 10.77
CA SER A 68 13.74 22.58 9.73
C SER A 68 13.26 21.25 10.31
N PHE A 69 14.15 20.57 11.04
CA PHE A 69 13.83 19.32 11.69
C PHE A 69 12.70 19.46 12.73
N GLY A 70 12.68 20.55 13.50
CA GLY A 70 11.62 20.84 14.47
C GLY A 70 10.23 20.89 13.82
N ARG A 71 10.11 21.49 12.63
CA ARG A 71 8.86 21.53 11.85
C ARG A 71 8.45 20.13 11.36
N ALA A 72 9.39 19.40 10.75
CA ALA A 72 9.14 18.04 10.26
C ALA A 72 8.70 17.12 11.41
N ARG A 73 9.39 17.21 12.55
CA ARG A 73 9.05 16.47 13.77
C ARG A 73 7.65 16.82 14.28
N CYS A 74 7.30 18.10 14.34
CA CYS A 74 5.95 18.53 14.75
C CYS A 74 4.86 17.91 13.85
N LEU A 75 5.06 17.97 12.53
CA LEU A 75 4.14 17.38 11.57
C LEU A 75 4.05 15.85 11.71
N SER A 76 5.16 15.14 11.80
CA SER A 76 5.18 13.67 11.96
C SER A 76 4.52 13.19 13.26
N HIS A 77 4.58 14.00 14.33
CA HIS A 77 3.95 13.68 15.61
C HIS A 77 2.48 14.11 15.71
N SER A 78 1.98 14.92 14.77
CA SER A 78 0.55 15.26 14.68
C SER A 78 -0.29 14.00 14.44
N LEU A 79 -1.60 14.08 14.73
CA LEU A 79 -2.52 12.97 14.48
C LEU A 79 -2.50 12.55 13.00
N ALA A 80 -2.51 13.52 12.08
CA ALA A 80 -2.44 13.29 10.65
C ALA A 80 -1.10 12.64 10.24
N GLY A 81 0.03 13.15 10.73
CA GLY A 81 1.35 12.59 10.44
C GLY A 81 1.51 11.15 10.93
N ARG A 82 0.96 10.84 12.11
CA ARG A 82 0.94 9.48 12.65
C ARG A 82 0.02 8.56 11.84
N ALA A 83 -1.14 9.04 11.39
CA ALA A 83 -2.05 8.27 10.54
C ALA A 83 -1.40 7.96 9.18
N VAL A 84 -0.74 8.95 8.55
CA VAL A 84 0.01 8.76 7.30
C VAL A 84 1.14 7.76 7.49
N THR A 85 1.92 7.88 8.57
CA THR A 85 3.03 6.95 8.85
C THR A 85 2.53 5.53 9.09
N ALA A 86 1.43 5.36 9.83
CA ALA A 86 0.80 4.06 10.06
C ALA A 86 0.23 3.47 8.76
N GLY A 87 -0.44 4.28 7.93
CA GLY A 87 -0.94 3.86 6.62
C GLY A 87 0.19 3.45 5.67
N TRP A 88 1.28 4.21 5.64
CA TRP A 88 2.48 3.87 4.86
C TRP A 88 3.12 2.56 5.32
N LEU A 89 3.19 2.34 6.64
CA LEU A 89 3.68 1.09 7.21
C LEU A 89 2.81 -0.10 6.78
N VAL A 90 1.49 0.00 6.92
CA VAL A 90 0.55 -1.06 6.50
C VAL A 90 0.67 -1.34 5.00
N ALA A 91 0.72 -0.29 4.16
CA ALA A 91 0.89 -0.43 2.71
C ALA A 91 2.22 -1.14 2.37
N THR A 92 3.31 -0.76 3.02
CA THR A 92 4.63 -1.35 2.79
C THR A 92 4.67 -2.83 3.21
N VAL A 93 4.10 -3.17 4.38
CA VAL A 93 3.99 -4.56 4.83
C VAL A 93 3.12 -5.38 3.87
N TYR A 94 1.95 -4.85 3.48
CA TYR A 94 1.07 -5.52 2.52
C TYR A 94 1.78 -5.79 1.19
N HIS A 95 2.46 -4.77 0.64
CA HIS A 95 3.18 -4.90 -0.63
C HIS A 95 4.32 -5.91 -0.54
N LEU A 96 5.07 -5.93 0.57
CA LEU A 96 6.14 -6.89 0.79
C LEU A 96 5.60 -8.33 0.87
N VAL A 97 4.54 -8.56 1.65
CA VAL A 97 3.93 -9.90 1.79
C VAL A 97 3.32 -10.36 0.46
N GLY A 98 2.65 -9.45 -0.26
CA GLY A 98 2.15 -9.71 -1.60
C GLY A 98 3.27 -10.04 -2.58
N GLY A 99 4.38 -9.30 -2.53
CA GLY A 99 5.59 -9.53 -3.32
C GLY A 99 6.20 -10.91 -3.06
N VAL A 100 6.37 -11.31 -1.80
CA VAL A 100 6.85 -12.66 -1.44
C VAL A 100 5.94 -13.75 -2.02
N ARG A 101 4.62 -13.58 -1.92
CA ARG A 101 3.66 -14.50 -2.53
C ARG A 101 3.84 -14.57 -4.06
N HIS A 102 4.07 -13.44 -4.72
CA HIS A 102 4.34 -13.41 -6.16
C HIS A 102 5.64 -14.13 -6.51
N LEU A 103 6.72 -13.91 -5.77
CA LEU A 103 7.99 -14.62 -5.99
C LEU A 103 7.85 -16.14 -5.82
N ILE A 104 7.01 -16.60 -4.88
CA ILE A 104 6.69 -18.04 -4.74
C ILE A 104 5.99 -18.59 -5.99
N TRP A 105 5.08 -17.82 -6.59
CA TRP A 105 4.39 -18.21 -7.83
C TRP A 105 5.31 -18.15 -9.05
N ASP A 106 6.25 -17.19 -9.07
CA ASP A 106 7.24 -17.05 -10.14
C ASP A 106 8.23 -18.23 -10.18
N ASP A 107 8.44 -18.91 -9.04
CA ASP A 107 9.19 -20.18 -8.94
C ASP A 107 8.40 -21.39 -9.47
N VAL A 108 7.33 -21.18 -10.22
CA VAL A 108 6.50 -22.23 -10.87
C VAL A 108 5.78 -23.16 -9.87
N HIS A 109 5.45 -22.65 -8.68
CA HIS A 109 4.70 -23.39 -7.66
C HIS A 109 3.29 -22.79 -7.42
N ARG A 110 2.38 -23.62 -6.91
CA ARG A 110 1.07 -23.20 -6.33
C ARG A 110 0.05 -22.58 -7.29
N PHE A 111 -0.05 -23.10 -8.52
CA PHE A 111 -1.03 -22.60 -9.52
C PHE A 111 -2.45 -23.18 -9.36
N GLU A 112 -2.64 -24.15 -8.48
CA GLU A 112 -3.96 -24.69 -8.22
C GLU A 112 -4.87 -23.64 -7.56
N LYS A 113 -6.14 -23.61 -7.98
CA LYS A 113 -7.10 -22.60 -7.52
C LYS A 113 -7.31 -22.64 -6.01
N SER A 114 -7.26 -23.84 -5.41
CA SER A 114 -7.35 -24.03 -3.95
C SER A 114 -6.16 -23.39 -3.23
N GLU A 115 -4.96 -23.51 -3.80
CA GLU A 115 -3.72 -22.96 -3.26
C GLU A 115 -3.67 -21.45 -3.37
N ILE A 116 -4.02 -20.89 -4.54
CA ILE A 116 -4.12 -19.43 -4.75
C ILE A 116 -5.08 -18.78 -3.74
N ASN A 117 -6.22 -19.42 -3.48
CA ASN A 117 -7.19 -18.92 -2.49
C ASN A 117 -6.65 -19.01 -1.05
N ARG A 118 -5.95 -20.09 -0.71
CA ARG A 118 -5.28 -20.25 0.59
C ARG A 118 -4.21 -19.19 0.77
N ASP A 119 -3.38 -18.96 -0.25
CA ASP A 119 -2.32 -17.94 -0.24
C ASP A 119 -2.89 -16.54 -0.07
N GLY A 120 -4.03 -16.26 -0.71
CA GLY A 120 -4.76 -15.03 -0.49
C GLY A 120 -5.13 -14.80 0.99
N ARG A 121 -5.71 -15.81 1.64
CA ARG A 121 -6.07 -15.73 3.07
C ARG A 121 -4.84 -15.63 3.98
N THR A 122 -3.82 -16.44 3.72
CA THR A 122 -2.56 -16.43 4.49
C THR A 122 -1.90 -15.06 4.40
N SER A 123 -1.81 -14.48 3.20
CA SER A 123 -1.19 -13.16 3.00
C SER A 123 -1.88 -12.05 3.81
N LEU A 124 -3.22 -12.09 3.92
CA LEU A 124 -3.98 -11.14 4.74
C LEU A 124 -3.71 -11.31 6.24
N ILE A 125 -3.69 -12.55 6.74
CA ILE A 125 -3.43 -12.83 8.16
C ILE A 125 -2.01 -12.37 8.53
N VAL A 126 -1.02 -12.71 7.71
CA VAL A 126 0.38 -12.33 7.92
C VAL A 126 0.53 -10.80 7.89
N THR A 127 -0.06 -10.13 6.89
CA THR A 127 -0.04 -8.67 6.80
C THR A 127 -0.66 -8.02 8.03
N GLY A 128 -1.85 -8.49 8.44
CA GLY A 128 -2.56 -7.98 9.61
C GLY A 128 -1.74 -8.15 10.89
N GLY A 129 -1.17 -9.34 11.09
CA GLY A 129 -0.33 -9.65 12.24
C GLY A 129 0.91 -8.76 12.33
N ILE A 130 1.69 -8.68 11.25
CA ILE A 130 2.89 -7.84 11.20
C ILE A 130 2.52 -6.36 11.40
N SER A 131 1.49 -5.88 10.70
CA SER A 131 1.06 -4.48 10.79
C SER A 131 0.60 -4.11 12.21
N ALA A 132 -0.15 -4.99 12.87
CA ALA A 132 -0.61 -4.78 14.24
C ALA A 132 0.56 -4.73 15.23
N VAL A 133 1.53 -5.65 15.10
CA VAL A 133 2.73 -5.67 15.94
C VAL A 133 3.56 -4.40 15.77
N LEU A 134 3.85 -4.01 14.53
CA LEU A 134 4.69 -2.84 14.24
C LEU A 134 4.00 -1.53 14.66
N THR A 135 2.71 -1.37 14.37
CA THR A 135 1.94 -0.19 14.78
C THR A 135 1.78 -0.13 16.29
N GLY A 136 1.52 -1.28 16.94
CA GLY A 136 1.46 -1.40 18.40
C GLY A 136 2.77 -1.01 19.07
N ALA A 137 3.90 -1.50 18.56
CA ALA A 137 5.23 -1.15 19.05
C ALA A 137 5.49 0.37 18.93
N LEU A 138 5.16 0.98 17.80
CA LEU A 138 5.28 2.43 17.61
C LEU A 138 4.43 3.23 18.62
N CYS A 139 3.20 2.79 18.88
CA CYS A 139 2.31 3.40 19.86
C CYS A 139 2.83 3.26 21.30
N VAL A 140 3.32 2.07 21.68
CA VAL A 140 3.87 1.82 23.03
C VAL A 140 5.13 2.65 23.28
N LEU A 141 6.06 2.67 22.32
CA LEU A 141 7.30 3.45 22.40
C LEU A 141 7.01 4.96 22.47
N GLY A 142 6.06 5.45 21.66
CA GLY A 142 5.60 6.83 21.71
C GLY A 142 4.97 7.19 23.07
N GLY A 143 4.07 6.35 23.57
CA GLY A 143 3.40 6.54 24.85
C GLY A 143 4.35 6.48 26.06
N ALA A 144 5.33 5.58 26.05
CA ALA A 144 6.35 5.49 27.10
C ALA A 144 7.20 6.76 27.19
N ARG A 145 7.59 7.34 26.05
CA ARG A 145 8.33 8.61 25.99
C ARG A 145 7.50 9.77 26.52
N ALA A 146 6.23 9.88 26.14
CA ALA A 146 5.32 10.91 26.63
C ALA A 146 5.10 10.84 28.14
N ARG A 147 4.91 9.61 28.69
CA ARG A 147 4.78 9.39 30.14
C ARG A 147 6.03 9.79 30.91
N LYS A 148 7.22 9.45 30.40
CA LYS A 148 8.52 9.81 31.03
C LYS A 148 8.73 11.33 31.06
N ALA A 149 8.42 12.03 29.98
CA ALA A 149 8.52 13.49 29.92
C ALA A 149 7.59 14.17 30.95
N ARG A 150 6.33 13.74 31.02
CA ARG A 150 5.35 14.27 31.99
C ARG A 150 5.77 14.03 33.44
N ARG A 151 6.29 12.84 33.76
CA ARG A 151 6.82 12.52 35.11
C ARG A 151 8.01 13.39 35.51
N THR A 152 8.88 13.72 34.56
CA THR A 152 10.06 14.56 34.82
C THR A 152 9.64 16.00 35.10
N ALA A 153 8.74 16.56 34.28
CA ALA A 153 8.19 17.90 34.48
C ALA A 153 7.49 18.08 35.84
N LEU A 154 6.75 17.06 36.31
CA LEU A 154 6.11 17.06 37.63
C LEU A 154 7.12 17.05 38.78
N LYS A 155 8.30 16.44 38.60
CA LYS A 155 9.35 16.41 39.63
C LYS A 155 10.14 17.72 39.71
N THR A 156 10.31 18.43 38.60
CA THR A 156 11.01 19.73 38.56
C THR A 156 10.12 20.90 38.98
N ALA A 157 8.80 20.71 39.03
CA ALA A 157 7.83 21.71 39.48
C ALA A 157 7.57 21.70 41.00
N LYS A 158 8.25 20.82 41.74
CA LYS A 158 8.19 20.67 43.20
C LYS A 158 9.57 20.98 43.77
#